data_AF-A0A8T5US85-F1
#
_entry.id   AF-A0A8T5US85-F1
#
_cell.length_a   1.000
_cell.length_b   1.000
_cell.length_c   1.000
_cell.angle_alpha   90.00
_cell.angle_beta   90.00
_cell.angle_gamma   90.00
#
_symmetry.space_group_name_H-M   'P 1'
#
loop_
_entity.id
_entity.type
_entity.pdbx_description
1 polymer ?
#
loop_
_entity_poly.entity_id
_entity_poly.type
_entity_poly.pdbx_seq_one_letter_code
_entity_poly.pdbx_strand_id
1 'polypeptide(L)' 'MNLKILYINDLHSRFEEFVKISSTIEFFRDNCTLIFDAGDSYDEWRFEAIGTRGKINSDLLNKAKQNTTW' A
#
# COMPACT_ATOMS: atom_id res chain seq x y z
N MET A 1 7.00 -25.07 6.94
CA MET A 1 7.21 -23.69 6.46
C MET A 1 5.86 -23.01 6.44
N ASN A 2 5.69 -21.87 7.09
CA ASN A 2 4.41 -21.18 7.20
C ASN A 2 4.45 -19.91 6.35
N LEU A 3 3.66 -19.86 5.29
CA LEU A 3 3.50 -18.68 4.45
C LEU A 3 2.59 -17.69 5.14
N LYS A 4 3.04 -16.44 5.32
CA LYS A 4 2.26 -15.31 5.81
C LYS A 4 1.80 -14.48 4.61
N ILE A 5 0.53 -14.09 4.62
CA ILE A 5 -0.03 -13.21 3.60
C ILE A 5 -0.51 -11.94 4.29
N LEU A 6 0.03 -10.80 3.89
CA LEU A 6 -0.50 -9.48 4.22
C LEU A 6 -1.21 -8.95 2.98
N TYR A 7 -2.40 -8.37 3.15
CA TYR A 7 -3.13 -7.77 2.04
C TYR A 7 -3.69 -6.40 2.44
N ILE A 8 -3.85 -5.54 1.44
CA ILE A 8 -4.46 -4.22 1.53
C ILE A 8 -5.65 -4.21 0.56
N ASN A 9 -6.75 -3.58 0.94
CA ASN A 9 -7.93 -3.42 0.09
C ASN A 9 -8.60 -2.07 0.41
N ASP A 10 -9.42 -1.56 -0.51
CA ASP A 10 -10.34 -0.42 -0.30
C ASP A 10 -9.64 0.82 0.26
N LEU A 11 -8.46 1.15 -0.29
CA LEU A 11 -7.71 2.30 0.18
C LEU A 11 -8.36 3.61 -0.24
N HIS A 12 -9.10 3.64 -1.36
CA HIS A 12 -9.93 4.76 -1.78
C HIS A 12 -9.23 6.13 -1.68
N SER A 13 -7.99 6.24 -2.17
CA SER A 13 -7.19 7.48 -2.10
C SER A 13 -6.95 8.06 -0.68
N ARG A 14 -7.05 7.27 0.39
CA ARG A 14 -6.71 7.67 1.78
C ARG A 14 -5.20 7.74 1.99
N PHE A 15 -4.58 8.78 1.43
CA PHE A 15 -3.12 8.96 1.42
C PHE A 15 -2.47 9.02 2.82
N GLU A 16 -3.24 9.43 3.82
CA GLU A 16 -2.86 9.44 5.23
C GLU A 16 -2.60 8.04 5.82
N GLU A 17 -3.24 6.99 5.30
CA GLU A 17 -3.10 5.62 5.82
C GLU A 17 -1.80 4.95 5.37
N PHE A 18 -1.10 5.47 4.36
CA PHE A 18 0.09 4.83 3.80
C PHE A 18 1.23 4.68 4.82
N VAL A 19 1.39 5.65 5.73
CA VAL A 19 2.40 5.57 6.81
C VAL A 19 2.09 4.40 7.73
N LYS A 20 0.82 4.24 8.13
CA LYS A 20 0.38 3.15 8.98
C LYS A 20 0.54 1.80 8.28
N ILE A 21 0.18 1.74 7.00
CA ILE A 21 0.33 0.54 6.16
C ILE A 21 1.80 0.14 6.07
N SER A 22 2.70 1.07 5.74
CA SER A 22 4.13 0.77 5.60
C SER A 22 4.74 0.29 6.91
N SER A 23 4.44 0.95 8.03
CA SER A 23 4.97 0.55 9.35
C SER A 23 4.40 -0.81 9.80
N THR A 24 3.14 -1.09 9.46
CA THR A 24 2.49 -2.39 9.75
C THR A 24 3.13 -3.51 8.93
N ILE A 25 3.35 -3.27 7.63
CA ILE A 25 4.06 -4.21 6.76
C ILE A 25 5.45 -4.50 7.33
N GLU A 26 6.20 -3.48 7.70
CA GLU A 26 7.54 -3.63 8.26
C GLU A 26 7.55 -4.42 9.57
N PHE A 27 6.60 -4.15 10.46
CA PHE A 27 6.49 -4.84 11.74
C PHE A 27 6.14 -6.33 11.58
N PHE A 28 5.25 -6.68 10.65
CA PHE A 28 4.75 -8.06 10.51
C PHE A 28 5.47 -8.89 9.45
N ARG A 29 6.21 -8.29 8.51
CA ARG A 29 6.89 -9.03 7.45
C ARG A 29 8.05 -9.86 8.00
N ASP A 30 8.22 -11.05 7.45
CA ASP A 30 9.38 -11.90 7.63
C ASP A 30 9.80 -12.53 6.29
N ASN A 31 10.75 -13.47 6.32
CA ASN A 31 11.27 -14.13 5.13
C ASN A 31 10.25 -14.99 4.37
N CYS A 32 9.10 -15.30 4.99
CA CYS A 32 8.01 -16.09 4.42
C CYS A 32 6.72 -15.26 4.28
N THR A 33 6.83 -13.94 4.08
CA THR A 33 5.69 -13.05 3.86
C THR A 33 5.51 -12.66 2.40
N LEU A 34 4.28 -12.81 1.88
CA LEU A 34 3.83 -12.17 0.64
C LEU A 34 2.91 -10.99 0.97
N ILE A 35 2.98 -9.93 0.16
CA ILE A 35 2.19 -8.72 0.33
C ILE A 35 1.39 -8.48 -0.94
N PHE A 36 0.07 -8.34 -0.81
CA PHE A 36 -0.85 -8.13 -1.93
C PHE A 36 -1.64 -6.82 -1.79
N ASP A 37 -2.00 -6.27 -2.94
CA ASP A 37 -3.06 -5.28 -3.07
C ASP A 37 -4.25 -5.98 -3.72
N ALA A 38 -5.41 -5.95 -3.05
CA ALA A 38 -6.64 -6.56 -3.52
C ALA A 38 -7.49 -5.59 -4.37
N GLY A 39 -7.05 -4.34 -4.53
CA GLY A 39 -7.66 -3.36 -5.42
C GLY A 39 -8.41 -2.25 -4.69
N ASP A 40 -9.16 -1.49 -5.48
CA ASP A 40 -9.94 -0.33 -5.05
C ASP A 40 -9.13 0.72 -4.27
N SER A 41 -7.89 0.93 -4.74
CA SER A 41 -7.00 1.92 -4.12
C SER A 41 -7.23 3.35 -4.62
N TYR A 42 -7.93 3.52 -5.75
CA TYR A 42 -8.16 4.79 -6.42
C TYR A 42 -9.60 5.25 -6.29
N ASP A 43 -9.76 6.49 -5.83
CA ASP A 43 -11.01 7.23 -5.82
C ASP A 43 -10.84 8.68 -6.30
N GLU A 44 -11.90 9.22 -6.89
CA GLU A 44 -11.99 10.57 -7.48
C GLU A 44 -12.35 11.69 -6.48
N TRP A 45 -12.26 11.48 -5.16
CA TRP A 45 -12.51 12.54 -4.17
C TRP A 45 -11.25 13.31 -3.73
N ARG A 46 -10.06 12.90 -4.22
CA ARG A 46 -8.77 13.55 -3.92
C ARG A 46 -8.17 14.20 -5.16
N PHE A 47 -7.74 15.46 -5.02
CA PHE A 47 -7.15 16.22 -6.12
C PHE A 47 -5.85 15.58 -6.64
N GLU A 48 -5.05 14.99 -5.77
CA GLU A 48 -3.80 14.32 -6.15
C GLU A 48 -4.09 13.05 -6.96
N ALA A 49 -5.13 12.30 -6.59
CA ALA A 49 -5.58 11.12 -7.31
C ALA A 49 -6.10 11.50 -8.71
N ILE A 50 -6.97 12.51 -8.80
CA ILE A 50 -7.51 13.01 -10.07
C ILE A 50 -6.40 13.57 -10.95
N GLY A 51 -5.57 14.46 -10.41
CA GLY A 51 -4.52 15.15 -11.15
C GLY A 51 -3.45 14.22 -11.70
N THR A 52 -3.24 13.06 -11.07
CA THR A 52 -2.30 12.04 -11.52
C THR A 52 -2.96 10.85 -12.21
N ARG A 53 -4.29 10.86 -12.38
CA ARG A 53 -5.08 9.74 -12.92
C ARG A 53 -4.76 8.41 -12.23
N GLY A 54 -4.70 8.44 -10.89
CA GLY A 54 -4.44 7.28 -10.05
C GLY A 54 -2.97 6.83 -9.96
N LYS A 55 -2.05 7.51 -10.68
CA LYS A 55 -0.62 7.17 -10.59
C LYS A 55 -0.09 7.31 -9.17
N ILE A 56 -0.48 8.35 -8.43
CA ILE A 56 0.00 8.55 -7.06
C ILE A 56 -0.42 7.42 -6.12
N ASN A 57 -1.60 6.84 -6.31
CA ASN A 57 -2.08 5.68 -5.53
C ASN A 57 -1.16 4.49 -5.73
N SER A 58 -0.82 4.19 -6.99
CA SER A 58 0.10 3.11 -7.35
C SER A 58 1.51 3.35 -6.82
N ASP A 59 2.03 4.57 -6.96
CA ASP A 59 3.38 4.94 -6.53
C ASP A 59 3.53 4.83 -5.00
N LEU A 60 2.57 5.37 -4.24
CA LEU A 60 2.57 5.29 -2.78
C LEU A 60 2.42 3.85 -2.29
N LEU A 61 1.59 3.06 -2.95
CA LEU A 61 1.37 1.66 -2.56
C LEU A 61 2.61 0.82 -2.83
N ASN A 62 3.24 1.01 -3.98
CA ASN A 62 4.51 0.38 -4.30
C ASN A 62 5.59 0.76 -3.30
N LYS A 63 5.67 2.04 -2.91
CA LYS A 63 6.62 2.49 -1.88
C LYS A 63 6.34 1.85 -0.52
N ALA A 64 5.07 1.80 -0.09
CA ALA A 64 4.69 1.18 1.17
C ALA A 64 5.00 -0.32 1.23
N LYS A 65 4.87 -1.04 0.11
CA LYS A 65 5.24 -2.46 -0.03
C LYS A 65 6.76 -2.66 -0.15
N GLN A 66 7.46 -1.71 -0.77
CA GLN A 66 8.88 -1.85 -1.09
C GLN A 66 9.79 -1.61 0.09
N ASN A 67 9.49 -0.66 1.01
CA ASN A 67 10.42 -0.16 2.03
C ASN A 67 11.40 -1.22 2.59
N THR A 68 12.52 -1.33 1.88
CA THR A 68 13.84 -1.74 2.31
C THR A 68 14.51 -0.45 2.75
N THR A 69 14.98 -0.44 3.99
CA THR A 69 15.75 0.63 4.61
C THR A 69 16.83 1.19 3.67
N TRP A 70 16.90 2.52 3.55
CA TRP A 70 18.03 3.25 2.97
C TRP A 70 19.15 3.38 4.00
#